data_AF-A0A3D3UQ41-F1
#
_entry.id   AF-A0A3D3UQ41-F1
#
_cell.length_a   1.000
_cell.length_b   1.000
_cell.length_c   1.000
_cell.angle_alpha   90.00
_cell.angle_beta   90.00
_cell.angle_gamma   90.00
#
_symmetry.space_group_name_H-M   'P 1'
#
loop_
_entity.id
_entity.type
_entity.pdbx_description
1 polymer ?
#
loop_
_entity_poly.entity_id
_entity_poly.type
_entity_poly.pdbx_seq_one_letter_code
_entity_poly.pdbx_strand_id
1 'polypeptide(L)'
;KRGWTTWLTAAVDKRVVAIAPAVIDVLNMDEQMKHHFAAYGFHSDAIADYGEMKVFEQLDTPEGQELVKIVDPYEYRDRYANIPKCLINSSGDQFFLPDSAQFYFHNLPGEKYLRYVPNTDHGLGGSDAIQSLLGFYISILKNAPRPKFSWSVKDDGSIEVNTTTTPKEVKLWQATNPKARDFRLEIIGPAWKSIDLGARGAGTYVAKIAEPDEGWTAFFVELTFDSGGPIPYKFTTEVHVVPDTLPFADKL
;
A
#
# COMPACT_ATOMS: atom_id res chain seq x y z
N LYS A 1 1.67 -4.03 -16.58
CA LYS A 1 2.85 -3.98 -15.65
C LYS A 1 3.05 -5.32 -14.94
N ARG A 2 4.27 -5.65 -14.47
CA ARG A 2 4.59 -6.98 -13.88
C ARG A 2 3.74 -7.33 -12.65
N GLY A 3 3.54 -6.37 -11.73
CA GLY A 3 2.67 -6.58 -10.57
C GLY A 3 1.22 -6.87 -10.96
N TRP A 4 0.70 -6.21 -12.00
CA TRP A 4 -0.64 -6.47 -12.54
C TRP A 4 -0.75 -7.89 -13.10
N THR A 5 0.28 -8.33 -13.83
CA THR A 5 0.35 -9.70 -14.35
C THR A 5 0.39 -10.72 -13.21
N THR A 6 1.08 -10.46 -12.10
CA THR A 6 1.09 -11.33 -10.91
C THR A 6 -0.33 -11.58 -10.40
N TRP A 7 -1.13 -10.53 -10.26
CA TRP A 7 -2.52 -10.63 -9.83
C TRP A 7 -3.39 -11.42 -10.80
N LEU A 8 -3.37 -11.05 -12.09
CA LEU A 8 -4.20 -11.71 -13.09
C LEU A 8 -3.81 -13.17 -13.29
N THR A 9 -2.52 -13.52 -13.13
CA THR A 9 -2.06 -14.91 -13.13
C THR A 9 -2.70 -15.69 -11.97
N ALA A 10 -2.73 -15.14 -10.77
CA ALA A 10 -3.37 -15.77 -9.61
C ALA A 10 -4.88 -15.96 -9.79
N ALA A 11 -5.52 -15.04 -10.51
CA ALA A 11 -6.95 -15.09 -10.77
C ALA A 11 -7.37 -16.22 -11.74
N VAL A 12 -6.46 -16.74 -12.55
CA VAL A 12 -6.78 -17.70 -13.62
C VAL A 12 -6.05 -19.04 -13.50
N ASP A 13 -4.88 -19.08 -12.86
CA ASP A 13 -4.06 -20.30 -12.76
C ASP A 13 -4.08 -20.89 -11.35
N LYS A 14 -4.81 -22.00 -11.19
CA LYS A 14 -4.96 -22.72 -9.91
C LYS A 14 -3.65 -23.32 -9.38
N ARG A 15 -2.57 -23.32 -10.16
CA ARG A 15 -1.25 -23.79 -9.72
C ARG A 15 -0.50 -22.76 -8.87
N VAL A 16 -0.96 -21.50 -8.87
CA VAL A 16 -0.36 -20.45 -8.05
C VAL A 16 -0.62 -20.73 -6.58
N VAL A 17 0.46 -20.82 -5.78
CA VAL A 17 0.39 -21.12 -4.34
C VAL A 17 0.61 -19.91 -3.45
N ALA A 18 1.16 -18.81 -4.00
CA ALA A 18 1.34 -17.52 -3.34
C ALA A 18 1.65 -16.44 -4.39
N ILE A 19 1.43 -15.17 -4.05
CA ILE A 19 1.82 -14.03 -4.89
C ILE A 19 2.52 -12.94 -4.11
N ALA A 20 3.41 -12.21 -4.78
CA ALA A 20 4.05 -11.02 -4.24
C ALA A 20 4.10 -9.91 -5.29
N PRO A 21 2.96 -9.27 -5.61
CA PRO A 21 2.93 -8.17 -6.56
C PRO A 21 3.71 -6.98 -5.97
N ALA A 22 4.52 -6.35 -6.82
CA ALA A 22 5.33 -5.20 -6.44
C ALA A 22 4.96 -3.96 -7.25
N VAL A 23 4.93 -2.80 -6.58
CA VAL A 23 4.72 -1.45 -7.13
C VAL A 23 3.54 -1.38 -8.11
N ILE A 24 2.38 -1.86 -7.66
CA ILE A 24 1.13 -1.86 -8.43
C ILE A 24 -0.05 -1.53 -7.54
N ASP A 25 0.07 -0.41 -6.83
CA ASP A 25 -0.89 0.01 -5.82
C ASP A 25 -2.14 0.66 -6.44
N VAL A 26 -2.84 -0.05 -7.31
CA VAL A 26 -3.92 0.51 -8.15
C VAL A 26 -5.08 -0.47 -8.39
N LEU A 27 -5.32 -1.38 -7.45
CA LEU A 27 -6.55 -2.19 -7.47
C LEU A 27 -7.74 -1.30 -7.11
N ASN A 28 -8.92 -1.60 -7.64
CA ASN A 28 -10.11 -0.74 -7.53
C ASN A 28 -9.88 0.57 -8.29
N MET A 29 -9.48 0.42 -9.56
CA MET A 29 -8.82 1.44 -10.36
C MET A 29 -9.67 2.69 -10.59
N ASP A 30 -10.97 2.55 -10.79
CA ASP A 30 -11.89 3.68 -10.97
C ASP A 30 -11.88 4.63 -9.77
N GLU A 31 -12.05 4.10 -8.56
CA GLU A 31 -11.95 4.87 -7.32
C GLU A 31 -10.55 5.47 -7.13
N GLN A 32 -9.51 4.70 -7.46
CA GLN A 32 -8.13 5.17 -7.33
C GLN A 32 -7.76 6.31 -8.28
N MET A 33 -8.28 6.33 -9.52
CA MET A 33 -7.99 7.42 -10.45
C MET A 33 -8.70 8.71 -10.04
N LYS A 34 -9.92 8.62 -9.49
CA LYS A 34 -10.59 9.77 -8.85
C LYS A 34 -9.76 10.31 -7.68
N HIS A 35 -9.31 9.43 -6.78
CA HIS A 35 -8.46 9.83 -5.65
C HIS A 35 -7.15 10.46 -6.09
N HIS A 36 -6.49 9.89 -7.11
CA HIS A 36 -5.25 10.42 -7.67
C HIS A 36 -5.44 11.87 -8.12
N PHE A 37 -6.50 12.14 -8.92
CA PHE A 37 -6.80 13.49 -9.35
C PHE A 37 -7.20 14.41 -8.20
N ALA A 38 -8.04 13.97 -7.27
CA ALA A 38 -8.46 14.77 -6.12
C ALA A 38 -7.29 15.15 -5.19
N ALA A 39 -6.26 14.31 -5.10
CA ALA A 39 -5.07 14.56 -4.31
C ALA A 39 -4.06 15.48 -5.00
N TYR A 40 -3.79 15.27 -6.29
CA TYR A 40 -2.72 15.98 -7.02
C TYR A 40 -3.23 17.13 -7.92
N GLY A 41 -4.49 17.08 -8.36
CA GLY A 41 -5.07 17.96 -9.36
C GLY A 41 -4.73 17.55 -10.79
N PHE A 42 -4.07 16.41 -10.96
CA PHE A 42 -3.67 15.78 -12.21
C PHE A 42 -3.43 14.28 -12.00
N HIS A 43 -3.33 13.52 -13.08
CA HIS A 43 -2.78 12.16 -13.06
C HIS A 43 -1.28 12.25 -13.32
N SER A 44 -0.46 11.57 -12.53
CA SER A 44 1.00 11.71 -12.61
C SER A 44 1.55 11.46 -14.02
N ASP A 45 2.69 12.09 -14.35
CA ASP A 45 3.35 11.97 -15.67
C ASP A 45 3.56 10.51 -16.10
N ALA A 46 3.77 9.63 -15.13
CA ALA A 46 3.97 8.20 -15.34
C ALA A 46 2.74 7.48 -15.94
N ILE A 47 1.56 8.08 -15.83
CA ILE A 47 0.30 7.61 -16.42
C ILE A 47 -0.38 8.67 -17.31
N ALA A 48 0.33 9.74 -17.69
CA ALA A 48 -0.24 10.86 -18.44
C ALA A 48 -0.87 10.43 -19.77
N ASP A 49 -0.26 9.49 -20.49
CA ASP A 49 -0.78 8.96 -21.76
C ASP A 49 -2.24 8.48 -21.65
N TYR A 50 -2.61 7.85 -20.52
CA TYR A 50 -3.99 7.38 -20.29
C TYR A 50 -4.95 8.55 -20.07
N GLY A 51 -4.50 9.61 -19.39
CA GLY A 51 -5.26 10.84 -19.20
C GLY A 51 -5.45 11.59 -20.52
N GLU A 52 -4.40 11.73 -21.33
CA GLU A 52 -4.46 12.36 -22.66
C GLU A 52 -5.40 11.62 -23.62
N MET A 53 -5.41 10.29 -23.53
CA MET A 53 -6.33 9.43 -24.27
C MET A 53 -7.74 9.35 -23.64
N LYS A 54 -8.00 10.12 -22.57
CA LYS A 54 -9.28 10.16 -21.84
C LYS A 54 -9.74 8.81 -21.28
N VAL A 55 -8.82 7.88 -21.04
CA VAL A 55 -9.15 6.55 -20.54
C VAL A 55 -9.81 6.62 -19.17
N PHE A 56 -9.31 7.49 -18.29
CA PHE A 56 -9.83 7.63 -16.92
C PHE A 56 -11.25 8.19 -16.88
N GLU A 57 -11.60 9.11 -17.78
CA GLU A 57 -12.96 9.64 -17.93
C GLU A 57 -13.97 8.55 -18.34
N GLN A 58 -13.51 7.50 -19.02
CA GLN A 58 -14.38 6.41 -19.46
C GLN A 58 -14.66 5.39 -18.35
N LEU A 59 -13.86 5.34 -17.27
CA LEU A 59 -13.97 4.27 -16.26
C LEU A 59 -15.33 4.25 -15.55
N ASP A 60 -15.98 5.39 -15.38
CA ASP A 60 -17.30 5.50 -14.72
C ASP A 60 -18.49 5.33 -15.67
N THR A 61 -18.24 5.16 -16.99
CA THR A 61 -19.31 4.88 -17.96
C THR A 61 -19.79 3.43 -17.84
N PRO A 62 -21.00 3.08 -18.28
CA PRO A 62 -21.46 1.70 -18.33
C PRO A 62 -20.48 0.77 -19.05
N GLU A 63 -19.94 1.19 -20.19
CA GLU A 63 -18.97 0.43 -20.98
C GLU A 63 -17.61 0.31 -20.27
N GLY A 64 -17.16 1.37 -19.60
CA GLY A 64 -15.96 1.35 -18.77
C GLY A 64 -16.07 0.40 -17.59
N GLN A 65 -17.23 0.36 -16.93
CA GLN A 65 -17.50 -0.58 -15.84
C GLN A 65 -17.52 -2.03 -16.34
N GLU A 66 -18.01 -2.31 -17.55
CA GLU A 66 -17.86 -3.63 -18.17
C GLU A 66 -16.39 -3.99 -18.45
N LEU A 67 -15.55 -3.01 -18.82
CA LEU A 67 -14.11 -3.23 -18.99
C LEU A 67 -13.41 -3.49 -17.65
N VAL A 68 -13.71 -2.71 -16.60
CA VAL A 68 -13.13 -2.85 -15.25
C VAL A 68 -13.34 -4.26 -14.71
N LYS A 69 -14.55 -4.83 -14.89
CA LYS A 69 -14.86 -6.24 -14.55
C LYS A 69 -13.92 -7.27 -15.19
N ILE A 70 -13.29 -6.92 -16.31
CA ILE A 70 -12.39 -7.79 -17.04
C ILE A 70 -10.92 -7.53 -16.67
N VAL A 71 -10.53 -6.26 -16.52
CA VAL A 71 -9.10 -5.90 -16.45
C VAL A 71 -8.58 -5.66 -15.04
N ASP A 72 -9.43 -5.28 -14.08
CA ASP A 72 -8.99 -4.97 -12.72
C ASP A 72 -8.88 -6.26 -11.87
N PRO A 73 -7.69 -6.59 -11.34
CA PRO A 73 -7.50 -7.64 -10.35
C PRO A 73 -8.49 -7.61 -9.20
N TYR A 74 -8.92 -6.42 -8.80
CA TYR A 74 -9.89 -6.21 -7.75
C TYR A 74 -11.10 -7.11 -8.04
N GLU A 75 -11.69 -7.10 -9.23
CA GLU A 75 -12.91 -7.84 -9.56
C GLU A 75 -12.77 -9.38 -9.51
N TYR A 76 -11.55 -9.88 -9.33
CA TYR A 76 -11.24 -11.29 -9.17
C TYR A 76 -10.87 -11.70 -7.74
N ARG A 77 -11.05 -10.84 -6.73
CA ARG A 77 -10.74 -11.06 -5.30
C ARG A 77 -11.02 -12.47 -4.81
N ASP A 78 -12.22 -12.96 -5.07
CA ASP A 78 -12.67 -14.28 -4.60
C ASP A 78 -11.84 -15.44 -5.18
N ARG A 79 -11.28 -15.27 -6.39
CA ARG A 79 -10.52 -16.32 -7.08
C ARG A 79 -9.17 -16.62 -6.44
N TYR A 80 -8.60 -15.66 -5.73
CA TYR A 80 -7.33 -15.80 -5.02
C TYR A 80 -7.49 -15.69 -3.48
N ALA A 81 -8.69 -15.94 -2.97
CA ALA A 81 -8.99 -15.94 -1.53
C ALA A 81 -8.11 -16.88 -0.70
N ASN A 82 -7.74 -18.03 -1.27
CA ASN A 82 -6.92 -19.03 -0.58
C ASN A 82 -5.42 -18.94 -0.91
N ILE A 83 -5.00 -17.87 -1.59
CA ILE A 83 -3.61 -17.66 -1.99
C ILE A 83 -2.99 -16.61 -1.05
N PRO A 84 -1.94 -16.93 -0.27
CA PRO A 84 -1.20 -15.93 0.48
C PRO A 84 -0.62 -14.86 -0.44
N LYS A 85 -0.75 -13.58 -0.06
CA LYS A 85 -0.30 -12.44 -0.86
C LYS A 85 0.54 -11.47 -0.03
N CYS A 86 1.65 -10.98 -0.60
CA CYS A 86 2.50 -9.96 0.01
C CYS A 86 2.70 -8.79 -0.95
N LEU A 87 2.01 -7.69 -0.71
CA LEU A 87 2.01 -6.52 -1.57
C LEU A 87 3.20 -5.64 -1.18
N ILE A 88 4.11 -5.40 -2.12
CA ILE A 88 5.34 -4.62 -1.88
C ILE A 88 5.26 -3.32 -2.68
N ASN A 89 4.93 -2.23 -2.00
CA ASN A 89 4.74 -0.92 -2.62
C ASN A 89 5.82 0.06 -2.17
N SER A 90 5.93 1.17 -2.88
CA SER A 90 6.82 2.26 -2.52
C SER A 90 6.03 3.38 -1.86
N SER A 91 6.62 4.02 -0.85
CA SER A 91 6.06 5.23 -0.22
C SER A 91 6.22 6.50 -1.06
N GLY A 92 7.01 6.44 -2.14
CA GLY A 92 7.31 7.56 -3.03
C GLY A 92 7.24 7.19 -4.52
N ASP A 93 6.35 6.26 -4.89
CA ASP A 93 6.14 5.79 -6.27
C ASP A 93 5.70 6.92 -7.22
N GLN A 94 6.30 7.03 -8.41
CA GLN A 94 5.89 8.00 -9.43
C GLN A 94 4.50 7.73 -10.05
N PHE A 95 3.98 6.51 -9.95
CA PHE A 95 2.75 6.09 -10.63
C PHE A 95 1.50 6.16 -9.75
N PHE A 96 1.59 5.75 -8.49
CA PHE A 96 0.42 5.55 -7.63
C PHE A 96 0.67 6.14 -6.26
N LEU A 97 -0.40 6.58 -5.60
CA LEU A 97 -0.29 7.28 -4.33
C LEU A 97 0.05 6.30 -3.20
N PRO A 98 0.82 6.74 -2.18
CA PRO A 98 1.21 5.83 -1.11
C PRO A 98 0.04 5.40 -0.22
N ASP A 99 -1.09 6.12 -0.24
CA ASP A 99 -2.29 5.81 0.54
C ASP A 99 -3.34 4.98 -0.23
N SER A 100 -2.99 4.47 -1.41
CA SER A 100 -3.86 3.70 -2.30
C SER A 100 -4.44 2.42 -1.68
N ALA A 101 -3.76 1.78 -0.72
CA ALA A 101 -4.24 0.56 -0.08
C ALA A 101 -5.60 0.70 0.62
N GLN A 102 -5.99 1.92 1.03
CA GLN A 102 -7.27 2.20 1.67
C GLN A 102 -8.48 1.76 0.82
N PHE A 103 -8.33 1.76 -0.51
CA PHE A 103 -9.42 1.46 -1.44
C PHE A 103 -9.67 -0.03 -1.68
N TYR A 104 -8.76 -0.92 -1.25
CA TYR A 104 -8.88 -2.33 -1.61
C TYR A 104 -8.31 -3.31 -0.58
N PHE A 105 -7.31 -2.93 0.23
CA PHE A 105 -6.55 -3.90 1.02
C PHE A 105 -7.44 -4.64 2.02
N HIS A 106 -8.32 -3.91 2.72
CA HIS A 106 -9.26 -4.50 3.67
C HIS A 106 -10.25 -5.46 3.02
N ASN A 107 -10.59 -5.25 1.74
CA ASN A 107 -11.51 -6.10 0.96
C ASN A 107 -10.84 -7.35 0.35
N LEU A 108 -9.51 -7.44 0.36
CA LEU A 108 -8.82 -8.64 -0.13
C LEU A 108 -9.10 -9.85 0.78
N PRO A 109 -9.53 -11.00 0.26
CA PRO A 109 -9.78 -12.17 1.11
C PRO A 109 -8.50 -12.90 1.53
N GLY A 110 -8.60 -13.67 2.61
CA GLY A 110 -7.56 -14.57 3.10
C GLY A 110 -6.28 -13.90 3.59
N GLU A 111 -5.20 -14.68 3.61
CA GLU A 111 -3.92 -14.22 4.14
C GLU A 111 -3.27 -13.18 3.22
N LYS A 112 -3.00 -12.00 3.77
CA LYS A 112 -2.49 -10.84 3.06
C LYS A 112 -1.56 -10.02 3.93
N TYR A 113 -0.50 -9.52 3.32
CA TYR A 113 0.50 -8.66 3.93
C TYR A 113 0.75 -7.46 3.03
N LEU A 114 1.06 -6.33 3.67
CA LEU A 114 1.42 -5.09 3.01
C LEU A 114 2.82 -4.69 3.43
N ARG A 115 3.57 -4.09 2.51
CA ARG A 115 4.92 -3.57 2.74
C ARG A 115 5.10 -2.31 1.90
N TYR A 116 4.89 -1.15 2.51
CA TYR A 116 5.38 0.12 1.95
C TYR A 116 6.85 0.30 2.31
N VAL A 117 7.71 0.41 1.31
CA VAL A 117 9.14 0.67 1.51
C VAL A 117 9.38 2.19 1.60
N PRO A 118 9.91 2.70 2.73
CA PRO A 118 10.16 4.13 2.90
C PRO A 118 11.31 4.61 1.99
N ASN A 119 11.21 5.85 1.51
CA ASN A 119 12.28 6.53 0.76
C ASN A 119 12.71 5.81 -0.54
N THR A 120 11.78 5.14 -1.20
CA THR A 120 12.00 4.53 -2.52
C THR A 120 11.12 5.16 -3.57
N ASP A 121 11.45 4.91 -4.83
CA ASP A 121 10.62 5.20 -6.00
C ASP A 121 9.99 3.91 -6.56
N HIS A 122 9.44 3.94 -7.77
CA HIS A 122 8.87 2.78 -8.46
C HIS A 122 9.87 1.63 -8.67
N GLY A 123 11.18 1.92 -8.63
CA GLY A 123 12.23 0.92 -8.79
C GLY A 123 12.56 0.14 -7.51
N LEU A 124 12.11 0.62 -6.33
CA LEU A 124 12.45 0.06 -5.01
C LEU A 124 13.98 -0.04 -4.75
N GLY A 125 14.80 0.71 -5.50
CA GLY A 125 16.26 0.60 -5.49
C GLY A 125 16.89 0.99 -4.15
N GLY A 126 18.03 0.37 -3.82
CA GLY A 126 18.79 0.72 -2.60
C GLY A 126 18.09 0.38 -1.28
N SER A 127 17.04 -0.45 -1.30
CA SER A 127 16.19 -0.76 -0.16
C SER A 127 16.24 -2.24 0.26
N ASP A 128 15.42 -2.59 1.25
CA ASP A 128 15.22 -3.96 1.73
C ASP A 128 14.00 -4.68 1.10
N ALA A 129 13.50 -4.19 -0.04
CA ALA A 129 12.36 -4.79 -0.74
C ALA A 129 12.61 -6.25 -1.15
N ILE A 130 13.83 -6.56 -1.65
CA ILE A 130 14.20 -7.93 -2.04
C ILE A 130 14.23 -8.86 -0.83
N GLN A 131 14.71 -8.37 0.32
CA GLN A 131 14.72 -9.10 1.58
C GLN A 131 13.29 -9.37 2.06
N SER A 132 12.40 -8.38 1.94
CA SER A 132 10.97 -8.54 2.24
C SER A 132 10.33 -9.63 1.38
N LEU A 133 10.58 -9.61 0.06
CA LEU A 133 10.15 -10.66 -0.87
C LEU A 133 10.73 -12.03 -0.50
N LEU A 134 12.03 -12.11 -0.23
CA LEU A 134 12.73 -13.35 0.07
C LEU A 134 12.25 -13.98 1.39
N GLY A 135 12.02 -13.15 2.41
CA GLY A 135 11.43 -13.60 3.68
C GLY A 135 10.06 -14.25 3.46
N PHE A 136 9.17 -13.55 2.75
CA PHE A 136 7.85 -14.10 2.39
C PHE A 136 7.98 -15.39 1.57
N TYR A 137 8.79 -15.39 0.51
CA TYR A 137 9.01 -16.55 -0.36
C TYR A 137 9.51 -17.79 0.41
N ILE A 138 10.51 -17.63 1.28
CA ILE A 138 11.04 -18.72 2.12
C ILE A 138 9.94 -19.28 3.04
N SER A 139 9.07 -18.42 3.56
CA SER A 139 7.95 -18.87 4.41
C SER A 139 6.98 -19.78 3.67
N ILE A 140 6.72 -19.50 2.39
CA ILE A 140 5.86 -20.32 1.53
C ILE A 140 6.53 -21.67 1.28
N LEU A 141 7.81 -21.67 0.88
CA LEU A 141 8.57 -22.91 0.62
C LEU A 141 8.62 -23.84 1.84
N LYS A 142 8.77 -23.27 3.03
CA LYS A 142 8.88 -24.03 4.29
C LYS A 142 7.53 -24.33 4.92
N ASN A 143 6.43 -23.82 4.35
CA ASN A 143 5.13 -23.76 5.01
C ASN A 143 5.24 -23.24 6.46
N ALA A 144 6.11 -22.25 6.67
CA ALA A 144 6.35 -21.68 7.99
C ALA A 144 5.15 -20.80 8.39
N PRO A 145 4.75 -20.80 9.68
CA PRO A 145 3.74 -19.87 10.15
C PRO A 145 4.24 -18.43 9.94
N ARG A 146 3.39 -17.58 9.37
CA ARG A 146 3.67 -16.15 9.20
C ARG A 146 3.02 -15.34 10.34
N PRO A 147 3.55 -14.15 10.66
CA PRO A 147 3.04 -13.29 11.72
C PRO A 147 1.55 -12.97 11.57
N LYS A 148 0.86 -12.95 12.71
CA LYS A 148 -0.55 -12.55 12.82
C LYS A 148 -0.66 -11.20 13.50
N PHE A 149 -1.18 -10.23 12.76
CA PHE A 149 -1.50 -8.89 13.24
C PHE A 149 -2.63 -8.31 12.40
N SER A 150 -3.22 -7.22 12.87
CA SER A 150 -4.27 -6.48 12.19
C SER A 150 -4.14 -5.01 12.53
N TRP A 151 -4.76 -4.14 11.75
CA TRP A 151 -4.89 -2.73 12.08
C TRP A 151 -6.24 -2.17 11.65
N SER A 152 -6.57 -1.01 12.20
CA SER A 152 -7.68 -0.17 11.77
C SER A 152 -7.26 1.29 11.88
N VAL A 153 -7.62 2.09 10.88
CA VAL A 153 -7.64 3.56 11.01
C VAL A 153 -8.89 3.93 11.81
N LYS A 154 -8.74 4.73 12.87
CA LYS A 154 -9.83 5.21 13.73
C LYS A 154 -10.36 6.54 13.22
N ASP A 155 -11.54 6.93 13.67
CA ASP A 155 -12.19 8.20 13.32
C ASP A 155 -11.34 9.44 13.67
N ASP A 156 -10.41 9.33 14.63
CA ASP A 156 -9.49 10.40 15.02
C ASP A 156 -8.18 10.43 14.19
N GLY A 157 -8.16 9.68 13.08
CA GLY A 157 -7.02 9.52 12.17
C GLY A 157 -5.92 8.59 12.70
N SER A 158 -6.03 8.05 13.92
CA SER A 158 -4.99 7.17 14.45
C SER A 158 -5.01 5.78 13.82
N ILE A 159 -3.83 5.19 13.61
CA ILE A 159 -3.69 3.79 13.22
C ILE A 159 -3.48 2.97 14.49
N GLU A 160 -4.45 2.12 14.82
CA GLU A 160 -4.33 1.14 15.90
C GLU A 160 -3.92 -0.21 15.32
N VAL A 161 -2.78 -0.74 15.76
CA VAL A 161 -2.26 -2.04 15.37
C VAL A 161 -2.39 -3.01 16.53
N ASN A 162 -2.95 -4.19 16.26
CA ASN A 162 -3.11 -5.27 17.23
C ASN A 162 -2.32 -6.50 16.75
N THR A 163 -1.34 -6.93 17.54
CA THR A 163 -0.47 -8.05 17.22
C THR A 163 -0.79 -9.28 18.06
N THR A 164 -0.98 -10.43 17.42
CA THR A 164 -1.02 -11.74 18.10
C THR A 164 0.37 -12.38 18.14
N THR A 165 1.14 -12.24 17.05
CA THR A 165 2.56 -12.58 17.03
C THR A 165 3.35 -11.40 17.55
N THR A 166 4.21 -11.60 18.55
CA THR A 166 5.02 -10.51 19.12
C THR A 166 6.05 -9.99 18.10
N PRO A 167 6.04 -8.70 17.73
CA PRO A 167 7.09 -8.10 16.90
C PRO A 167 8.39 -7.91 17.70
N LYS A 168 9.52 -7.98 17.01
CA LYS A 168 10.84 -7.59 17.54
C LYS A 168 10.99 -6.08 17.62
N GLU A 169 10.37 -5.37 16.69
CA GLU A 169 10.48 -3.91 16.54
C GLU A 169 9.21 -3.39 15.87
N VAL A 170 8.74 -2.23 16.30
CA VAL A 170 7.62 -1.51 15.68
C VAL A 170 8.02 -0.06 15.50
N LYS A 171 7.89 0.45 14.28
CA LYS A 171 8.24 1.83 13.92
C LYS A 171 7.05 2.58 13.38
N LEU A 172 6.96 3.85 13.75
CA LEU A 172 6.12 4.82 13.07
C LEU A 172 6.98 5.54 12.03
N TRP A 173 6.64 5.37 10.74
CA TRP A 173 7.23 6.12 9.64
C TRP A 173 6.35 7.31 9.29
N GLN A 174 6.94 8.47 9.02
CA GLN A 174 6.21 9.67 8.60
C GLN A 174 7.02 10.54 7.63
N ALA A 175 6.32 11.27 6.75
CA ALA A 175 6.86 12.32 5.90
C ALA A 175 5.86 13.49 5.82
N THR A 176 6.34 14.73 5.87
CA THR A 176 5.51 15.93 5.74
C THR A 176 5.86 16.67 4.46
N ASN A 177 4.85 17.03 3.66
CA ASN A 177 4.99 17.96 2.56
C ASN A 177 4.15 19.22 2.84
N PRO A 178 4.77 20.37 3.14
CA PRO A 178 4.05 21.60 3.45
C PRO A 178 3.37 22.24 2.23
N LYS A 179 3.69 21.81 1.01
CA LYS A 179 3.27 22.48 -0.24
C LYS A 179 2.16 21.77 -1.00
N ALA A 180 2.06 20.45 -0.88
CA ALA A 180 1.13 19.64 -1.66
C ALA A 180 0.89 18.28 -0.98
N ARG A 181 -0.25 17.66 -1.28
CA ARG A 181 -0.55 16.27 -0.88
C ARG A 181 0.16 15.27 -1.80
N ASP A 182 1.46 15.45 -2.02
CA ASP A 182 2.29 14.67 -2.94
C ASP A 182 3.56 14.19 -2.25
N PHE A 183 3.73 12.88 -2.14
CA PHE A 183 4.82 12.25 -1.39
C PHE A 183 5.81 11.49 -2.27
N ARG A 184 5.74 11.71 -3.60
CA ARG A 184 6.66 11.06 -4.55
C ARG A 184 8.11 11.40 -4.20
N LEU A 185 8.99 10.41 -4.35
CA LEU A 185 10.42 10.58 -4.03
C LEU A 185 11.04 11.73 -4.85
N GLU A 186 10.63 11.89 -6.10
CA GLU A 186 11.10 12.97 -6.98
C GLU A 186 10.64 14.37 -6.56
N ILE A 187 9.58 14.48 -5.74
CA ILE A 187 9.00 15.75 -5.30
C ILE A 187 9.57 16.17 -3.94
N ILE A 188 9.62 15.25 -2.97
CA ILE A 188 10.01 15.57 -1.58
C ILE A 188 11.36 14.97 -1.15
N GLY A 189 12.03 14.21 -2.01
CA GLY A 189 13.24 13.48 -1.66
C GLY A 189 13.00 12.39 -0.61
N PRO A 190 14.07 11.81 -0.02
CA PRO A 190 13.96 10.76 0.99
C PRO A 190 13.55 11.34 2.35
N ALA A 191 12.33 11.88 2.43
CA ALA A 191 11.81 12.62 3.58
C ALA A 191 11.20 11.74 4.68
N TRP A 192 10.95 10.45 4.40
CA TRP A 192 10.36 9.54 5.38
C TRP A 192 11.35 9.26 6.50
N LYS A 193 10.93 9.51 7.74
CA LYS A 193 11.71 9.25 8.97
C LYS A 193 10.91 8.35 9.89
N SER A 194 11.62 7.58 10.72
CA SER A 194 10.98 6.73 11.72
C SER A 194 11.36 7.06 13.14
N ILE A 195 10.44 6.75 14.04
CA ILE A 195 10.66 6.64 15.48
C ILE A 195 10.17 5.27 15.96
N ASP A 196 10.73 4.79 17.07
CA ASP A 196 10.24 3.58 17.71
C ASP A 196 8.84 3.84 18.30
N LEU A 197 7.91 2.92 18.01
CA LEU A 197 6.54 2.99 18.51
C LEU A 197 6.38 2.01 19.67
N GLY A 198 6.22 2.56 20.87
CA GLY A 198 6.02 1.76 22.08
C GLY A 198 4.64 1.07 22.12
N ALA A 199 4.60 -0.14 22.68
CA ALA A 199 3.35 -0.83 22.95
C ALA A 199 2.54 -0.06 24.01
N ARG A 200 1.22 0.03 23.81
CA ARG A 200 0.26 0.54 24.80
C ARG A 200 -0.21 -0.54 25.80
N GLY A 201 0.22 -1.78 25.59
CA GLY A 201 -0.13 -2.96 26.38
C GLY A 201 -0.73 -4.06 25.49
N ALA A 202 -0.61 -5.33 25.91
CA ALA A 202 -1.25 -6.49 25.27
C ALA A 202 -1.05 -6.63 23.73
N GLY A 203 0.07 -6.15 23.18
CA GLY A 203 0.33 -6.20 21.74
C GLY A 203 -0.40 -5.13 20.92
N THR A 204 -0.93 -4.10 21.56
CA THR A 204 -1.53 -2.94 20.91
C THR A 204 -0.52 -1.80 20.76
N TYR A 205 -0.48 -1.20 19.57
CA TYR A 205 0.32 -0.03 19.23
C TYR A 205 -0.59 1.02 18.60
N VAL A 206 -0.40 2.30 18.93
CA VAL A 206 -1.23 3.39 18.42
C VAL A 206 -0.33 4.47 17.83
N ALA A 207 -0.39 4.63 16.51
CA ALA A 207 0.24 5.72 15.81
C ALA A 207 -0.76 6.85 15.60
N LYS A 208 -0.45 8.02 16.14
CA LYS A 208 -1.23 9.24 15.94
C LYS A 208 -0.28 10.39 15.67
N ILE A 209 -0.52 11.09 14.57
CA ILE A 209 0.24 12.27 14.16
C ILE A 209 -0.70 13.48 14.27
N ALA A 210 -0.18 14.59 14.79
CA ALA A 210 -0.90 15.85 14.76
C ALA A 210 -0.91 16.38 13.31
N GLU A 211 -2.03 16.96 12.89
CA GLU A 211 -2.08 17.68 11.61
C GLU A 211 -0.99 18.77 11.59
N PRO A 212 -0.23 18.89 10.48
CA PRO A 212 0.77 19.95 10.36
C PRO A 212 0.10 21.32 10.22
N ASP A 213 0.79 22.39 10.64
CA ASP A 213 0.30 23.77 10.46
C ASP A 213 0.06 24.11 8.98
N GLU A 214 0.85 23.53 8.08
CA GLU A 214 0.73 23.67 6.63
C GLU A 214 0.95 22.33 5.91
N GLY A 215 0.15 22.07 4.88
CA GLY A 215 0.27 20.92 4.00
C GLY A 215 -0.26 19.62 4.59
N TRP A 216 0.44 18.51 4.31
CA TRP A 216 0.00 17.16 4.69
C TRP A 216 1.16 16.32 5.25
N THR A 217 0.85 15.48 6.24
CA THR A 217 1.75 14.46 6.76
C THR A 217 1.19 13.07 6.47
N ALA A 218 1.95 12.27 5.73
CA ALA A 218 1.68 10.85 5.53
C ALA A 218 2.44 10.02 6.57
N PHE A 219 1.82 8.96 7.07
CA PHE A 219 2.42 8.06 8.05
C PHE A 219 1.88 6.64 7.98
N PHE A 220 2.67 5.67 8.45
CA PHE A 220 2.29 4.26 8.57
C PHE A 220 3.10 3.56 9.67
N VAL A 221 2.65 2.39 10.10
CA VAL A 221 3.37 1.56 11.08
C VAL A 221 4.09 0.42 10.36
N GLU A 222 5.38 0.24 10.63
CA GLU A 222 6.19 -0.91 10.19
C GLU A 222 6.40 -1.87 11.38
N LEU A 223 6.23 -3.16 11.14
CA LEU A 223 6.42 -4.23 12.12
C LEU A 223 7.49 -5.19 11.61
N THR A 224 8.53 -5.40 12.42
CA THR A 224 9.57 -6.40 12.18
C THR A 224 9.31 -7.61 13.08
N PHE A 225 9.23 -8.80 12.51
CA PHE A 225 9.04 -10.05 13.24
C PHE A 225 10.21 -11.02 13.03
N ASP A 226 10.39 -11.92 14.00
CA ASP A 226 11.26 -13.06 13.79
C ASP A 226 10.72 -13.97 12.69
N SER A 227 11.59 -14.37 11.76
CA SER A 227 11.28 -15.39 10.76
C SER A 227 11.85 -16.77 11.11
N GLY A 228 12.65 -16.87 12.18
CA GLY A 228 13.45 -18.05 12.48
C GLY A 228 14.64 -18.24 11.52
N GLY A 229 14.97 -17.24 10.72
CA GLY A 229 16.09 -17.22 9.78
C GLY A 229 16.83 -15.88 9.77
N PRO A 230 17.82 -15.71 8.86
CA PRO A 230 18.66 -14.52 8.82
C PRO A 230 17.93 -13.26 8.31
N ILE A 231 16.79 -13.43 7.64
CA ILE A 231 15.99 -12.34 7.06
C ILE A 231 14.70 -12.23 7.86
N PRO A 232 14.48 -11.16 8.66
CA PRO A 232 13.24 -11.01 9.41
C PRO A 232 12.05 -10.77 8.48
N TYR A 233 10.83 -11.01 8.97
CA TYR A 233 9.65 -10.51 8.28
C TYR A 233 9.52 -9.01 8.56
N LYS A 234 9.20 -8.23 7.51
CA LYS A 234 8.82 -6.83 7.64
C LYS A 234 7.52 -6.58 6.91
N PHE A 235 6.53 -6.07 7.63
CA PHE A 235 5.23 -5.71 7.10
C PHE A 235 4.84 -4.34 7.60
N THR A 236 3.86 -3.73 6.94
CA THR A 236 3.34 -2.41 7.29
C THR A 236 1.83 -2.44 7.38
N THR A 237 1.27 -1.40 7.99
CA THR A 237 -0.11 -0.99 7.76
C THR A 237 -0.24 -0.31 6.40
N GLU A 238 -1.44 0.18 6.09
CA GLU A 238 -1.60 1.20 5.06
C GLU A 238 -1.00 2.54 5.48
N VAL A 239 -0.75 3.40 4.49
CA VAL A 239 -0.39 4.80 4.70
C VAL A 239 -1.67 5.59 4.93
N HIS A 240 -1.67 6.39 5.98
CA HIS A 240 -2.71 7.37 6.25
C HIS A 240 -2.12 8.78 6.14
N VAL A 241 -2.93 9.75 5.70
CA VAL A 241 -2.50 11.13 5.44
C VAL A 241 -3.38 12.09 6.25
N VAL A 242 -2.76 13.00 6.99
CA VAL A 242 -3.44 14.03 7.78
C VAL A 242 -3.00 15.44 7.36
N PRO A 243 -3.88 16.45 7.32
CA PRO A 243 -5.32 16.32 7.50
C PRO A 243 -5.96 15.47 6.39
N ASP A 244 -7.04 14.75 6.71
CA ASP A 244 -7.77 13.91 5.75
C ASP A 244 -8.62 14.79 4.82
N THR A 245 -7.92 15.50 3.93
CA THR A 245 -8.50 16.42 2.96
C THR A 245 -7.81 16.23 1.63
N LEU A 246 -8.58 16.42 0.55
CA LEU A 246 -8.12 16.30 -0.83
C LEU A 246 -8.21 17.70 -1.48
N PRO A 247 -7.09 18.32 -1.86
CA PRO A 247 -7.06 19.72 -2.28
C PRO A 247 -7.77 20.02 -3.61
N PHE A 248 -8.16 18.99 -4.36
CA PHE A 248 -8.81 19.12 -5.66
C PHE A 248 -10.08 18.27 -5.80
N ALA A 249 -10.66 17.80 -4.69
CA ALA A 249 -11.89 16.99 -4.71
C ALA A 249 -13.10 17.74 -5.31
N ASP A 250 -13.11 19.07 -5.25
CA ASP A 250 -14.13 19.93 -5.85
C ASP A 250 -14.08 19.99 -7.38
N LYS A 251 -13.05 19.39 -8.00
CA LYS A 251 -12.81 19.39 -9.44
C LYS A 251 -13.05 18.04 -10.12
N LEU A 252 -13.56 17.05 -9.39
CA LEU A 252 -13.98 15.75 -9.93
C LEU A 252 -15.30 15.85 -10.70
#